data_AF-A0A8K0K0D8-F1
#
_entry.id   AF-A0A8K0K0D8-F1
#
_cell.length_a   1.000
_cell.length_b   1.000
_cell.length_c   1.000
_cell.angle_alpha   90.00
_cell.angle_beta   90.00
_cell.angle_gamma   90.00
#
_symmetry.space_group_name_H-M   'P 1'
#
loop_
_entity.id
_entity.type
_entity.pdbx_description
1 polymer ?
#
loop_
_entity_poly.entity_id
_entity_poly.type
_entity_poly.pdbx_seq_one_letter_code
_entity_poly.pdbx_strand_id
1 'polypeptide(L)'
;MGFTFPEDAGYPLDPHIGPLYYMMETHYNNPAQDSGIVDSSGIRIYHTPILRRHDAGVLSVGLDPNWKHIIPPGQPAVVSEGHCISDCTKHAIPPAGVNIFAVNLHTHLIGKKNVFHGDFT
;
A
#
# COMPACT_ATOMS: atom_id res chain seq x y z
N MET A 1 1.27 14.05 -10.45
CA MET A 1 2.18 14.12 -9.28
C MET A 1 2.78 12.74 -9.08
N GLY A 2 4.08 12.65 -8.83
CA GLY A 2 4.76 11.39 -8.50
C GLY A 2 5.03 11.30 -7.00
N PHE A 3 5.34 10.10 -6.51
CA PHE A 3 5.87 9.91 -5.17
C PHE A 3 7.39 9.97 -5.20
N THR A 4 8.00 10.63 -4.21
CA THR A 4 9.46 10.72 -4.08
C THR A 4 9.84 10.22 -2.69
N PHE A 5 10.71 9.22 -2.64
CA PHE A 5 11.29 8.73 -1.39
C PHE A 5 12.19 9.78 -0.75
N PRO A 6 12.28 9.82 0.60
CA PRO A 6 13.22 10.70 1.31
C PRO A 6 14.66 10.43 0.87
N GLU A 7 15.55 11.41 1.03
CA GLU A 7 16.91 11.35 0.47
C GLU A 7 17.73 10.15 0.95
N ASP A 8 17.48 9.70 2.19
CA ASP A 8 18.23 8.65 2.86
C ASP A 8 17.62 7.24 2.72
N ALA A 9 16.43 7.08 2.12
CA ALA A 9 15.80 5.78 1.93
C ALA A 9 15.37 5.50 0.49
N GLY A 10 15.41 4.24 0.04
CA GLY A 10 14.97 3.84 -1.29
C GLY A 10 14.51 2.38 -1.33
N TYR A 11 13.63 2.03 -2.27
CA TYR A 11 13.18 0.64 -2.42
C TYR A 11 14.25 -0.16 -3.18
N PRO A 12 14.86 -1.20 -2.57
CA PRO A 12 15.94 -1.93 -3.20
C PRO A 12 15.43 -2.77 -4.38
N LEU A 13 16.09 -2.62 -5.54
CA LEU A 13 15.80 -3.35 -6.77
C LEU A 13 16.98 -4.27 -7.10
N ASP A 14 17.17 -5.33 -6.32
CA ASP A 14 18.24 -6.31 -6.54
C ASP A 14 17.65 -7.63 -7.06
N PRO A 15 17.94 -8.07 -8.29
CA PRO A 15 17.41 -9.32 -8.83
C PRO A 15 18.07 -10.59 -8.25
N HIS A 16 19.18 -10.46 -7.51
CA HIS A 16 19.86 -11.59 -6.87
C HIS A 16 19.32 -11.91 -5.48
N ILE A 17 18.70 -10.93 -4.83
CA ILE A 17 18.20 -11.03 -3.45
C ILE A 17 16.67 -10.78 -3.40
N GLY A 18 16.13 -10.04 -4.36
CA GLY A 18 14.75 -9.59 -4.44
C GLY A 18 14.00 -10.06 -5.70
N PRO A 19 12.88 -9.39 -6.06
CA PRO A 19 12.03 -9.82 -7.15
C PRO A 19 12.70 -9.65 -8.52
N LEU A 20 12.66 -10.71 -9.34
CA LEU A 20 13.21 -10.71 -10.70
C LEU A 20 12.31 -9.98 -11.72
N TYR A 21 11.01 -9.91 -11.45
CA TYR A 21 10.01 -9.34 -12.34
C TYR A 21 9.12 -8.35 -11.61
N TYR A 22 8.62 -7.38 -12.37
CA TYR A 22 7.57 -6.48 -11.93
C TYR A 22 6.24 -6.90 -12.55
N MET A 23 5.20 -6.92 -11.73
CA MET A 23 3.82 -7.09 -12.17
C MET A 23 3.11 -5.75 -12.07
N MET A 24 2.58 -5.27 -13.19
CA MET A 24 1.73 -4.08 -13.21
C MET A 24 0.27 -4.55 -13.31
N GLU A 25 -0.52 -4.19 -12.29
CA GLU A 25 -1.96 -4.40 -12.30
C GLU A 25 -2.67 -3.05 -12.52
N THR A 26 -3.54 -3.00 -13.54
CA THR A 26 -4.32 -1.79 -13.87
C THR A 26 -5.80 -2.05 -13.59
N HIS A 27 -6.40 -1.23 -12.74
CA HIS A 27 -7.83 -1.27 -12.44
C HIS A 27 -8.62 -0.33 -13.37
N TYR A 28 -9.37 -0.88 -14.32
CA TYR A 28 -10.23 -0.12 -15.22
C TYR A 28 -11.67 -0.05 -14.69
N ASN A 29 -12.20 1.16 -14.52
CA ASN A 29 -13.62 1.38 -14.27
C ASN A 29 -14.30 1.89 -15.56
N ASN A 30 -15.01 1.02 -16.27
CA ASN A 30 -15.67 1.32 -17.56
C ASN A 30 -17.21 1.20 -17.43
N PRO A 31 -17.89 2.15 -16.75
CA PRO A 31 -19.34 2.08 -16.56
C PRO A 31 -20.15 2.28 -17.86
N ALA A 32 -19.60 2.99 -18.84
CA ALA A 32 -20.24 3.23 -20.14
C ALA A 32 -20.13 2.04 -21.10
N GLN A 33 -19.34 1.02 -20.75
CA GLN A 33 -19.07 -0.16 -21.58
C GLN A 33 -18.50 0.22 -22.96
N ASP A 34 -17.66 1.27 -22.99
CA ASP A 34 -17.00 1.70 -24.21
C ASP A 34 -16.16 0.56 -24.77
N SER A 35 -16.23 0.38 -26.09
CA SER A 35 -15.54 -0.70 -26.80
C SER A 35 -14.50 -0.15 -27.77
N GLY A 36 -13.51 -0.99 -28.12
CA GLY A 36 -12.43 -0.59 -29.02
C GLY A 36 -11.38 0.35 -28.42
N ILE A 37 -11.36 0.52 -27.09
CA ILE A 37 -10.33 1.30 -26.41
C ILE A 37 -9.01 0.52 -26.40
N VAL A 38 -7.94 1.16 -26.86
CA VAL A 38 -6.57 0.69 -26.69
C VAL A 38 -5.90 1.59 -25.66
N ASP A 39 -5.54 1.02 -24.51
CA ASP A 39 -4.82 1.71 -23.45
C ASP A 39 -3.33 1.32 -23.44
N SER A 40 -2.48 2.30 -23.19
CA SER A 40 -1.02 2.13 -23.01
C SER A 40 -0.54 2.83 -21.73
N SER A 41 -1.41 2.92 -20.74
CA SER A 41 -1.11 3.52 -19.44
C SER A 41 -0.07 2.68 -18.68
N GLY A 42 0.69 3.35 -17.81
CA GLY A 42 1.67 2.67 -16.98
C GLY A 42 2.33 3.59 -15.96
N ILE A 43 3.39 3.07 -15.33
CA ILE A 43 4.14 3.75 -14.28
C ILE A 43 5.56 4.04 -14.77
N ARG A 44 6.04 5.26 -14.53
CA ARG A 44 7.45 5.62 -14.75
C ARG A 44 8.22 5.50 -13.44
N ILE A 45 9.26 4.68 -13.45
CA ILE A 45 10.13 4.44 -12.30
C ILE A 45 11.46 5.17 -12.52
N TYR A 46 11.85 6.01 -11.56
CA TYR A 46 13.17 6.64 -11.50
C TYR A 46 14.00 5.89 -10.47
N HIS A 47 15.21 5.45 -10.86
CA HIS A 47 16.10 4.65 -10.02
C HIS A 47 17.54 5.15 -10.11
N THR A 48 18.37 4.67 -9.19
CA THR A 48 19.81 4.95 -9.12
C THR A 48 20.56 3.64 -8.89
N PRO A 49 21.77 3.47 -9.45
CA PRO A 49 22.60 2.29 -9.18
C PRO A 49 23.23 2.31 -7.77
N ILE A 50 23.20 3.46 -7.07
CA ILE A 50 23.80 3.63 -5.75
C ILE A 50 22.71 3.43 -4.69
N LEU A 51 22.89 2.44 -3.81
CA LEU A 51 22.00 2.21 -2.68
C LEU A 51 22.01 3.40 -1.73
N ARG A 52 20.83 3.71 -1.18
CA ARG A 52 20.67 4.73 -0.14
C ARG A 52 21.00 4.13 1.24
N ARG A 53 20.99 4.98 2.27
CA ARG A 53 21.35 4.57 3.64
C ARG A 53 20.39 3.53 4.21
N HIS A 54 19.11 3.64 3.87
CA HIS A 54 18.04 2.78 4.40
C HIS A 54 17.23 2.14 3.27
N ASP A 55 16.89 0.86 3.43
CA ASP A 55 15.94 0.19 2.55
C ASP A 55 14.51 0.57 2.96
N ALA A 56 13.74 1.04 1.99
CA ALA A 56 12.32 1.30 2.15
C ALA A 56 11.52 0.03 1.87
N GLY A 57 10.47 -0.18 2.66
CA GLY A 57 9.48 -1.24 2.46
C GLY A 57 8.07 -0.66 2.40
N VAL A 58 7.11 -1.51 2.01
CA VAL A 58 5.68 -1.19 2.06
C VAL A 58 5.02 -2.17 3.02
N LEU A 59 4.32 -1.65 4.02
CA LEU A 59 3.55 -2.43 4.96
C LEU A 59 2.06 -2.21 4.68
N SER A 60 1.37 -3.27 4.28
CA SER A 60 -0.09 -3.26 4.12
C SER A 60 -0.75 -3.59 5.47
N VAL A 61 -1.55 -2.66 5.98
CA VAL A 61 -2.31 -2.83 7.22
C VAL A 61 -3.77 -2.42 7.00
N GLY A 62 -4.67 -3.09 7.70
CA GLY A 62 -6.09 -2.80 7.65
C GLY A 62 -6.92 -4.07 7.69
N LEU A 63 -8.07 -4.01 7.02
CA LEU A 63 -8.98 -5.15 6.86
C LEU A 63 -8.86 -5.69 5.45
N ASP A 64 -8.64 -6.99 5.33
CA ASP A 64 -8.66 -7.66 4.03
C ASP A 64 -10.06 -7.55 3.40
N PRO A 65 -10.17 -7.23 2.10
CA PRO A 65 -11.43 -7.21 1.39
C PRO A 65 -11.95 -8.63 1.20
N ASN A 66 -12.59 -9.17 2.23
CA ASN A 66 -13.16 -10.51 2.23
C ASN A 66 -14.61 -10.51 2.72
N TRP A 67 -15.32 -11.59 2.41
CA TRP A 67 -16.75 -11.75 2.67
C TRP A 67 -17.15 -11.70 4.16
N LYS A 68 -16.20 -11.78 5.09
CA LYS A 68 -16.45 -11.73 6.53
C LYS A 68 -16.57 -10.32 7.07
N HIS A 69 -16.10 -9.31 6.33
CA HIS A 69 -16.28 -7.91 6.70
C HIS A 69 -17.51 -7.33 6.01
N ILE A 70 -18.57 -7.08 6.80
CA ILE A 70 -19.87 -6.64 6.29
C ILE A 70 -20.20 -5.28 6.88
N ILE A 71 -20.54 -4.32 6.02
CA ILE A 71 -21.12 -3.03 6.41
C ILE A 71 -22.63 -3.12 6.16
N PRO A 72 -23.47 -3.17 7.21
CA PRO A 72 -24.91 -3.32 7.03
C PRO A 72 -25.55 -2.12 6.32
N PRO A 73 -26.54 -2.32 5.45
CA PRO A 73 -27.22 -1.23 4.76
C PRO A 73 -28.03 -0.38 5.74
N GLY A 74 -28.19 0.92 5.40
CA GLY A 74 -29.03 1.86 6.16
C GLY A 74 -28.42 2.38 7.47
N GLN A 75 -27.21 1.96 7.83
CA GLN A 75 -26.54 2.48 9.01
C GLN A 75 -26.00 3.90 8.76
N PRO A 76 -26.25 4.85 9.68
CA PRO A 76 -25.76 6.23 9.52
C PRO A 76 -24.22 6.32 9.64
N ALA A 77 -23.61 5.42 10.39
CA ALA A 77 -22.17 5.27 10.52
C ALA A 77 -21.81 3.83 10.94
N VAL A 78 -20.71 3.31 10.40
CA VAL A 78 -20.11 2.02 10.79
C VAL A 78 -18.61 2.24 10.90
N VAL A 79 -18.01 1.73 11.98
CA VAL A 79 -16.57 1.77 12.19
C VAL A 79 -16.00 0.39 11.86
N SER A 80 -15.04 0.37 10.94
CA SER A 80 -14.33 -0.84 10.53
C SER A 80 -12.89 -0.75 11.03
N GLU A 81 -12.49 -1.66 11.92
CA GLU A 81 -11.17 -1.63 12.58
C GLU A 81 -10.35 -2.88 12.23
N GLY A 82 -9.14 -2.69 11.70
CA GLY A 82 -8.15 -3.73 11.51
C GLY A 82 -6.97 -3.52 12.46
N HIS A 83 -6.49 -4.59 13.09
CA HIS A 83 -5.40 -4.52 14.07
C HIS A 83 -4.28 -5.50 13.70
N CYS A 84 -3.03 -5.02 13.78
CA CYS A 84 -1.85 -5.88 13.90
C CYS A 84 -1.49 -5.94 15.38
N ILE A 85 -1.84 -7.04 16.04
CA ILE A 85 -1.57 -7.27 17.47
C ILE A 85 -0.07 -7.43 17.73
N SER A 86 0.34 -7.42 19.00
CA SER A 86 1.76 -7.49 19.40
C SER A 86 2.51 -8.66 18.77
N ASP A 87 1.85 -9.81 18.58
CA ASP A 87 2.50 -10.97 18.00
C ASP A 87 2.69 -10.80 16.48
N CYS A 88 1.79 -10.10 15.79
CA CYS A 88 1.98 -9.70 14.39
C CYS A 88 3.19 -8.77 14.25
N THR A 89 3.29 -7.74 15.09
CA THR A 89 4.42 -6.79 15.04
C THR A 89 5.75 -7.45 15.40
N LYS A 90 5.79 -8.37 16.38
CA LYS A 90 7.02 -9.09 16.76
C LYS A 90 7.59 -9.95 15.62
N HIS A 91 6.72 -10.46 14.75
CA HIS A 91 7.14 -11.28 13.61
C HIS A 91 7.45 -10.44 12.38
N ALA A 92 6.69 -9.37 12.14
CA ALA A 92 6.79 -8.56 10.92
C ALA A 92 7.79 -7.41 11.00
N ILE A 93 8.05 -6.88 12.20
CA ILE A 93 8.90 -5.70 12.41
C ILE A 93 10.20 -6.13 13.07
N PRO A 94 11.37 -5.72 12.54
CA PRO A 94 12.66 -6.04 13.15
C PRO A 94 12.80 -5.43 14.55
N PRO A 95 13.62 -6.02 15.44
CA PRO A 95 13.78 -5.52 16.82
C PRO A 95 14.27 -4.07 16.94
N ALA A 96 14.91 -3.54 15.90
CA ALA A 96 15.36 -2.15 15.84
C ALA A 96 14.25 -1.14 15.46
N GLY A 97 13.02 -1.63 15.22
CA GLY A 97 11.89 -0.81 14.78
C GLY A 97 11.94 -0.41 13.31
N VAL A 98 10.95 0.38 12.88
CA VAL A 98 10.87 0.99 11.56
C VAL A 98 10.36 2.43 11.64
N ASN A 99 10.80 3.27 10.71
CA ASN A 99 10.34 4.65 10.59
C ASN A 99 9.27 4.76 9.49
N ILE A 100 8.06 5.17 9.86
CA ILE A 100 6.99 5.46 8.91
C ILE A 100 7.17 6.89 8.38
N PHE A 101 7.40 7.04 7.08
CA PHE A 101 7.56 8.35 6.43
C PHE A 101 6.44 8.69 5.43
N ALA A 102 5.60 7.72 5.06
CA ALA A 102 4.49 7.91 4.13
C ALA A 102 3.36 6.93 4.43
N VAL A 103 2.12 7.36 4.17
CA VAL A 103 0.91 6.53 4.32
C VAL A 103 0.01 6.76 3.10
N ASN A 104 -0.47 5.67 2.49
CA ASN A 104 -1.50 5.69 1.47
C ASN A 104 -2.77 5.05 2.04
N LEU A 105 -3.81 5.85 2.28
CA LEU A 105 -5.09 5.38 2.82
C LEU A 105 -6.03 5.02 1.66
N HIS A 106 -6.62 3.83 1.71
CA HIS A 106 -7.45 3.30 0.63
C HIS A 106 -8.81 2.82 1.14
N THR A 107 -9.90 3.26 0.49
CA THR A 107 -11.26 2.74 0.64
C THR A 107 -12.02 2.82 -0.69
N HIS A 108 -13.04 1.99 -0.85
CA HIS A 108 -14.02 2.14 -1.93
C HIS A 108 -15.03 3.28 -1.63
N LEU A 109 -16.11 3.35 -2.43
CA LEU A 109 -17.03 4.50 -2.50
C LEU A 109 -17.72 4.90 -1.19
N ILE A 110 -17.96 3.96 -0.27
CA ILE A 110 -18.69 4.22 0.98
C ILE A 110 -17.80 4.71 2.13
N GLY A 111 -16.47 4.70 1.96
CA GLY A 111 -15.54 5.22 2.96
C GLY A 111 -15.70 6.72 3.16
N LYS A 112 -15.74 7.17 4.42
CA LYS A 112 -15.87 8.59 4.79
C LYS A 112 -14.68 9.15 5.56
N LYS A 113 -14.05 8.31 6.40
CA LYS A 113 -12.91 8.69 7.22
C LYS A 113 -12.00 7.48 7.38
N ASN A 114 -10.72 7.68 7.08
CA ASN A 114 -9.67 6.68 7.24
C ASN A 114 -8.62 7.25 8.18
N VAL A 115 -8.25 6.49 9.20
CA VAL A 115 -7.22 6.89 10.16
C VAL A 115 -6.30 5.70 10.38
N PHE A 116 -5.00 5.96 10.24
CA PHE A 116 -3.97 5.00 10.60
C PHE A 116 -3.32 5.47 11.90
N HIS A 117 -3.16 4.53 12.84
CA HIS A 117 -2.37 4.72 14.05
C HIS A 117 -1.30 3.65 14.05
N GLY A 118 -0.04 4.06 13.94
CA GLY A 118 1.09 3.15 14.03
C GLY A 118 2.32 3.90 14.51
N ASP A 119 2.87 3.42 15.60
CA ASP A 119 4.19 3.75 16.08
C ASP A 119 4.95 2.43 16.23
N PHE A 120 6.02 2.28 15.45
CA PHE A 120 6.84 1.07 15.39
C PHE A 120 8.32 1.41 15.69
N THR A 121 8.54 2.53 16.39
CA THR A 121 9.86 2.95 16.84
C THR A 121 10.26 2.33 18.18
#